data_AF-A0A1J8Q124-F1
#
_entry.id   AF-A0A1J8Q124-F1
#
_cell.length_a   1.000
_cell.length_b   1.000
_cell.length_c   1.000
_cell.angle_alpha   90.00
_cell.angle_beta   90.00
_cell.angle_gamma   90.00
#
_symmetry.space_group_name_H-M   'P 1'
#
loop_
_entity.id
_entity.type
_entity.pdbx_description
1 polymer ?
#
loop_
_entity_poly.entity_id
_entity_poly.type
_entity_poly.pdbx_seq_one_letter_code
_entity_poly.pdbx_strand_id
1 'polypeptide(L)'
;MSCTFASTTYQIRFPACYFRPEVEYDVNLYDTAGLNEPTMNNSTYLDAVAKAHELIVSLKEKGCGIHGLLFCIRGGRISETVQRNYSLFYESLCQKEVPLALIITGLENEQGDMDNFWTQNEAHIEKSGIAPAAHACITTIKGYNNVYEKRYLESREKVHRMMDELLACEIACPVDADGLFARVCHALRHHLAPGKVPWSVEKNRAKMMQVLTKRCKLRKEDAVQLLRRIEEKD
;
A
#
# COMPACT_ATOMS: atom_id res chain seq x y z
N MET A 1 5.33 0.28 18.90
CA MET A 1 3.95 0.32 18.39
C MET A 1 4.01 -0.12 16.93
N SER A 2 3.22 -1.12 16.53
CA SER A 2 3.12 -1.49 15.11
C SER A 2 2.12 -0.56 14.44
N CYS A 3 2.55 0.10 13.37
CA CYS A 3 1.79 1.10 12.66
C CYS A 3 1.23 0.60 11.32
N THR A 4 1.37 -0.68 10.99
CA THR A 4 0.95 -1.23 9.69
C THR A 4 -0.51 -0.89 9.40
N PHE A 5 -0.79 -0.40 8.18
CA PHE A 5 -2.08 0.12 7.72
C PHE A 5 -2.57 1.41 8.39
N ALA A 6 -1.85 1.97 9.36
CA ALA A 6 -2.13 3.36 9.77
C ALA A 6 -1.98 4.24 8.53
N SER A 7 -2.99 5.08 8.29
CA SER A 7 -3.05 5.85 7.06
C SER A 7 -3.35 7.32 7.30
N THR A 8 -2.80 8.15 6.43
CA THR A 8 -3.10 9.58 6.34
C THR A 8 -3.64 9.86 4.95
N THR A 9 -4.78 10.53 4.88
CA THR A 9 -5.41 10.88 3.61
C THR A 9 -5.03 12.30 3.20
N TYR A 10 -4.64 12.47 1.94
CA TYR A 10 -4.38 13.75 1.31
C TYR A 10 -5.32 13.93 0.12
N GLN A 11 -5.78 15.16 -0.09
CA GLN A 11 -6.50 15.53 -1.31
C GLN A 11 -5.57 16.41 -2.13
N ILE A 12 -5.27 15.94 -3.35
CA ILE A 12 -4.34 16.60 -4.25
C ILE A 12 -5.06 16.86 -5.56
N ARG A 13 -5.06 18.12 -5.98
CA ARG A 13 -5.53 18.52 -7.30
C ARG A 13 -4.37 18.44 -8.27
N PHE A 14 -4.51 17.61 -9.29
CA PHE A 14 -3.56 17.56 -10.40
C PHE A 14 -4.03 18.54 -11.48
N PRO A 15 -3.15 19.45 -11.94
CA PRO A 15 -3.47 20.34 -13.05
C PRO A 15 -3.63 19.53 -14.34
N ALA A 16 -4.30 20.12 -15.32
CA ALA A 16 -4.35 19.56 -16.66
C ALA A 16 -2.93 19.27 -17.16
N CYS A 17 -2.71 18.03 -17.61
CA CYS A 17 -1.42 17.56 -18.06
C CYS A 17 -1.36 17.48 -19.58
N TYR A 18 -0.17 17.27 -20.15
CA TYR A 18 -0.01 17.17 -21.60
C TYR A 18 -0.89 16.06 -22.23
N PHE A 19 -1.13 14.98 -21.49
CA PHE A 19 -1.95 13.85 -21.94
C PHE A 19 -3.46 14.05 -21.73
N ARG A 20 -3.86 14.90 -20.78
CA ARG A 20 -5.26 15.31 -20.52
C ARG A 20 -5.33 16.84 -20.34
N PRO A 21 -5.15 17.63 -21.42
CA PRO A 21 -5.00 19.08 -21.35
C PRO A 21 -6.29 19.82 -20.96
N GLU A 22 -7.42 19.12 -20.89
CA GLU A 22 -8.75 19.70 -20.62
C GLU A 22 -9.30 19.34 -19.23
N VAL A 23 -8.62 18.45 -18.47
CA VAL A 23 -9.18 17.89 -17.24
C VAL A 23 -8.20 18.04 -16.10
N GLU A 24 -8.53 18.93 -15.16
CA GLU A 24 -8.00 18.87 -13.81
C GLU A 24 -8.74 17.78 -13.03
N TYR A 25 -8.03 17.04 -12.19
CA TYR A 25 -8.64 15.97 -11.41
C TYR A 25 -8.15 15.97 -9.97
N ASP A 26 -9.07 15.66 -9.05
CA ASP A 26 -8.78 15.53 -7.64
C ASP A 26 -8.48 14.06 -7.31
N VAL A 27 -7.36 13.82 -6.64
CA VAL A 27 -6.94 12.50 -6.17
C VAL A 27 -7.01 12.46 -4.65
N ASN A 28 -7.65 11.43 -4.10
CA ASN A 28 -7.54 11.08 -2.70
C ASN A 28 -6.36 10.10 -2.54
N LEU A 29 -5.24 10.58 -2.02
CA LEU A 29 -4.07 9.75 -1.73
C LEU A 29 -4.16 9.21 -0.30
N TYR A 30 -4.00 7.90 -0.15
CA TYR A 30 -3.91 7.24 1.14
C TYR A 30 -2.46 6.81 1.37
N ASP A 31 -1.71 7.62 2.13
CA ASP A 31 -0.38 7.24 2.58
C ASP A 31 -0.52 6.24 3.70
N THR A 32 0.13 5.08 3.58
CA THR A 32 -0.02 3.97 4.52
C THR A 32 1.33 3.58 5.09
N ALA A 33 1.36 3.30 6.38
CA ALA A 33 2.51 2.66 6.99
C ALA A 33 2.57 1.18 6.58
N GLY A 34 3.72 0.78 6.06
CA GLY A 34 4.03 -0.62 5.72
C GLY A 34 4.38 -1.47 6.94
N LEU A 35 4.64 -2.75 6.67
CA LEU A 35 5.33 -3.65 7.59
C LEU A 35 6.78 -3.19 7.76
N ASN A 36 7.17 -2.85 8.99
CA ASN A 36 8.54 -2.47 9.35
C ASN A 36 9.40 -3.67 9.78
N GLU A 37 8.77 -4.75 10.24
CA GLU A 37 9.44 -5.96 10.72
C GLU A 37 9.02 -7.17 9.86
N PRO A 38 9.91 -8.15 9.67
CA PRO A 38 9.56 -9.35 8.92
C PRO A 38 8.45 -10.11 9.63
N THR A 39 8.53 -10.31 10.95
CA THR A 39 7.55 -11.10 11.69
C THR A 39 6.74 -10.25 12.67
N MET A 40 5.47 -10.58 12.83
CA MET A 40 4.54 -9.95 13.77
C MET A 40 4.31 -10.83 15.00
N ASN A 41 3.90 -10.20 16.09
CA ASN A 41 3.35 -10.90 17.26
C ASN A 41 1.83 -10.68 17.32
N ASN A 42 1.15 -11.36 18.25
CA ASN A 42 -0.30 -11.27 18.35
C ASN A 42 -0.82 -9.85 18.61
N SER A 43 -0.09 -9.03 19.39
CA SER A 43 -0.50 -7.64 19.65
C SER A 43 -0.40 -6.79 18.40
N THR A 44 0.73 -6.88 17.69
CA THR A 44 0.95 -6.11 16.47
C THR A 44 0.02 -6.55 15.35
N TYR A 45 -0.34 -7.83 15.29
CA TYR A 45 -1.36 -8.35 14.39
C TYR A 45 -2.74 -7.74 14.66
N LEU A 46 -3.21 -7.77 15.92
CA LEU A 46 -4.51 -7.19 16.29
C LEU A 46 -4.55 -5.67 16.06
N ASP A 47 -3.42 -4.98 16.22
CA ASP A 47 -3.28 -3.57 15.86
C ASP A 47 -3.41 -3.33 14.36
N ALA A 48 -2.68 -4.10 13.55
CA ALA A 48 -2.76 -4.01 12.09
C ALA A 48 -4.15 -4.34 11.56
N VAL A 49 -4.86 -5.30 12.16
CA VAL A 49 -6.25 -5.61 11.82
C VAL A 49 -7.17 -4.43 12.07
N ALA A 50 -7.07 -3.77 13.23
CA ALA A 50 -7.88 -2.59 13.50
C ALA A 50 -7.59 -1.46 12.49
N LYS A 51 -6.31 -1.24 12.15
CA LYS A 51 -5.91 -0.22 11.17
C LYS A 51 -6.32 -0.54 9.74
N ALA A 52 -6.25 -1.81 9.34
CA ALA A 52 -6.79 -2.26 8.06
C ALA A 52 -8.30 -1.99 7.96
N HIS A 53 -9.05 -2.23 9.03
CA HIS A 53 -10.48 -1.93 9.06
C HIS A 53 -10.74 -0.43 8.86
N GLU A 54 -10.03 0.43 9.61
CA GLU A 54 -10.14 1.88 9.48
C GLU A 54 -9.86 2.34 8.04
N LEU A 55 -8.79 1.85 7.42
CA LEU A 55 -8.45 2.15 6.02
C LEU A 55 -9.57 1.70 5.07
N ILE A 56 -10.02 0.45 5.17
CA ILE A 56 -11.02 -0.12 4.24
C ILE A 56 -12.36 0.59 4.35
N VAL A 57 -12.81 0.94 5.56
CA VAL A 57 -14.03 1.74 5.75
C VAL A 57 -13.87 3.11 5.12
N SER A 58 -12.73 3.78 5.33
CA SER A 58 -12.49 5.10 4.74
C SER A 58 -12.46 5.09 3.21
N LEU A 59 -11.99 4.00 2.59
CA LEU A 59 -12.03 3.82 1.14
C LEU A 59 -13.46 3.60 0.64
N LYS A 60 -14.27 2.81 1.37
CA LYS A 60 -15.68 2.57 1.06
C LYS A 60 -16.52 3.85 1.16
N GLU A 61 -16.30 4.67 2.18
CA GLU A 61 -17.05 5.92 2.42
C GLU A 61 -16.86 6.95 1.31
N LYS A 62 -15.70 6.97 0.64
CA LYS A 62 -15.47 7.83 -0.53
C LYS A 62 -16.21 7.38 -1.79
N GLY A 63 -16.72 6.15 -1.83
CA GLY A 63 -17.59 5.63 -2.89
C GLY A 63 -16.92 5.35 -4.23
N CYS A 64 -15.67 5.79 -4.44
CA CYS A 64 -15.00 5.73 -5.74
C CYS A 64 -14.01 4.57 -5.92
N GLY A 65 -13.88 3.67 -4.93
CA GLY A 65 -12.99 2.50 -5.05
C GLY A 65 -11.49 2.86 -5.12
N ILE A 66 -10.65 1.87 -5.44
CA ILE A 66 -9.20 2.05 -5.59
C ILE A 66 -8.89 2.14 -7.09
N HIS A 67 -8.24 3.23 -7.52
CA HIS A 67 -7.91 3.46 -8.95
C HIS A 67 -6.49 3.05 -9.31
N GLY A 68 -5.60 2.93 -8.33
CA GLY A 68 -4.21 2.58 -8.53
C GLY A 68 -3.47 2.46 -7.21
N LEU A 69 -2.33 1.78 -7.25
CA LEU A 69 -1.42 1.63 -6.12
C LEU A 69 -0.08 2.29 -6.43
N LEU A 70 0.34 3.24 -5.60
CA LEU A 70 1.69 3.77 -5.61
C LEU A 70 2.56 2.95 -4.66
N PHE A 71 3.48 2.16 -5.22
CA PHE A 71 4.38 1.34 -4.42
C PHE A 71 5.76 1.99 -4.36
N CYS A 72 6.09 2.57 -3.20
CA CYS A 72 7.35 3.28 -2.98
C CYS A 72 8.44 2.33 -2.47
N ILE A 73 9.57 2.29 -3.17
CA ILE A 73 10.78 1.58 -2.74
C ILE A 73 11.98 2.52 -2.73
N ARG A 74 13.03 2.17 -1.99
CA ARG A 74 14.33 2.83 -2.11
C ARG A 74 15.17 2.08 -3.14
N GLY A 75 15.87 2.81 -4.00
CA GLY A 75 16.83 2.26 -4.97
C GLY A 75 17.86 1.38 -4.27
N GLY A 76 18.11 0.21 -4.86
CA GLY A 76 18.96 -0.84 -4.31
C GLY A 76 18.30 -2.21 -4.38
N ARG A 77 18.71 -3.11 -3.48
CA ARG A 77 18.23 -4.49 -3.45
C ARG A 77 16.79 -4.57 -2.92
N ILE A 78 15.95 -5.34 -3.62
CA ILE A 78 14.61 -5.71 -3.13
C ILE A 78 14.76 -6.59 -1.89
N SER A 79 14.33 -6.06 -0.74
CA SER A 79 14.36 -6.78 0.54
C SER A 79 13.13 -7.67 0.70
N GLU A 80 13.22 -8.63 1.62
CA GLU A 80 12.08 -9.46 2.00
C GLU A 80 10.91 -8.60 2.54
N THR A 81 11.21 -7.52 3.27
CA THR A 81 10.21 -6.57 3.75
C THR A 81 9.47 -5.89 2.59
N VAL A 82 10.16 -5.55 1.51
CA VAL A 82 9.53 -4.99 0.30
C VAL A 82 8.59 -6.03 -0.33
N GLN A 83 9.03 -7.28 -0.48
CA GLN A 83 8.17 -8.34 -1.05
C GLN A 83 6.94 -8.62 -0.20
N ARG A 84 7.06 -8.61 1.13
CA ARG A 84 5.91 -8.79 2.04
C ARG A 84 4.92 -7.63 1.94
N ASN A 85 5.42 -6.39 1.87
CA ASN A 85 4.55 -5.23 1.64
C ASN A 85 3.87 -5.29 0.27
N TYR A 86 4.58 -5.72 -0.77
CA TYR A 86 3.99 -5.92 -2.09
C TYR A 86 2.86 -6.96 -2.04
N SER A 87 3.10 -8.12 -1.42
CA SER A 87 2.07 -9.17 -1.25
C SER A 87 0.86 -8.68 -0.45
N LEU A 88 1.10 -7.90 0.61
CA LEU A 88 0.05 -7.37 1.46
C LEU A 88 -0.81 -6.32 0.75
N PHE A 89 -0.20 -5.31 0.13
CA PHE A 89 -0.93 -4.19 -0.45
C PHE A 89 -1.41 -4.45 -1.87
N TYR A 90 -0.60 -5.06 -2.72
CA TYR A 90 -0.99 -5.27 -4.11
C TYR A 90 -1.80 -6.55 -4.29
N GLU A 91 -1.31 -7.67 -3.74
CA GLU A 91 -1.95 -8.97 -3.96
C GLU A 91 -3.15 -9.21 -3.04
N SER A 92 -3.06 -8.79 -1.77
CA SER A 92 -4.12 -9.06 -0.79
C SER A 92 -5.15 -7.94 -0.71
N LEU A 93 -4.70 -6.68 -0.57
CA LEU A 93 -5.60 -5.53 -0.51
C LEU A 93 -6.13 -5.19 -1.92
N CYS A 94 -5.27 -4.95 -2.92
CA CYS A 94 -5.75 -4.56 -4.24
C CYS A 94 -6.12 -5.73 -5.17
N GLN A 95 -5.93 -6.98 -4.74
CA GLN A 95 -6.20 -8.20 -5.54
C GLN A 95 -5.50 -8.26 -6.91
N LYS A 96 -4.47 -7.44 -7.13
CA LYS A 96 -3.87 -7.21 -8.46
C LYS A 96 -4.87 -6.69 -9.51
N GLU A 97 -5.97 -6.06 -9.07
CA GLU A 97 -7.06 -5.58 -9.93
C GLU A 97 -6.93 -4.10 -10.28
N VAL A 98 -5.95 -3.40 -9.70
CA VAL A 98 -5.66 -1.99 -9.98
C VAL A 98 -4.29 -1.88 -10.63
N PRO A 99 -4.02 -0.88 -11.48
CA PRO A 99 -2.67 -0.67 -11.97
C PRO A 99 -1.75 -0.27 -10.81
N LEU A 100 -0.50 -0.74 -10.86
CA LEU A 100 0.54 -0.43 -9.88
C LEU A 100 1.59 0.47 -10.53
N ALA A 101 1.90 1.60 -9.89
CA ALA A 101 3.07 2.39 -10.24
C ALA A 101 4.19 2.20 -9.21
N LEU A 102 5.41 2.02 -9.69
CA LEU A 102 6.59 1.86 -8.83
C LEU A 102 7.34 3.19 -8.71
N ILE A 103 7.46 3.71 -7.50
CA ILE A 103 8.23 4.93 -7.22
C ILE A 103 9.56 4.51 -6.59
N ILE A 104 10.66 4.74 -7.30
CA ILE A 104 12.01 4.42 -6.82
C ILE A 104 12.66 5.69 -6.29
N THR A 105 12.86 5.72 -4.97
CA THR A 105 13.43 6.86 -4.23
C THR A 105 14.91 6.65 -3.92
N GLY A 106 15.61 7.67 -3.43
CA GLY A 106 16.99 7.54 -2.98
C GLY A 106 18.04 7.57 -4.11
N LEU A 107 17.67 8.12 -5.27
CA LEU A 107 18.52 8.18 -6.46
C LEU A 107 19.28 9.51 -6.61
N GLU A 108 19.41 10.28 -5.52
CA GLU A 108 20.19 11.53 -5.46
C GLU A 108 21.63 11.39 -5.98
N ASN A 109 22.22 10.20 -5.82
CA ASN A 109 23.61 9.91 -6.20
C ASN A 109 23.75 9.03 -7.45
N GLU A 110 22.64 8.70 -8.14
CA GLU A 110 22.70 7.93 -9.39
C GLU A 110 23.51 8.69 -10.45
N GLN A 111 24.38 8.02 -11.20
CA GLN A 111 25.21 8.71 -12.20
C GLN A 111 24.38 9.07 -13.43
N GLY A 112 24.43 10.33 -13.86
CA GLY A 112 23.67 10.80 -15.02
C GLY A 112 22.18 11.03 -14.71
N ASP A 113 21.29 10.39 -15.47
CA ASP A 113 19.84 10.45 -15.27
C ASP A 113 19.41 9.50 -14.15
N MET A 114 18.38 9.86 -13.37
CA MET A 114 17.83 8.96 -12.34
C MET A 114 17.23 7.68 -12.95
N ASP A 115 16.72 7.75 -14.19
CA ASP A 115 16.12 6.60 -14.89
C ASP A 115 17.13 5.51 -15.25
N ASN A 116 18.44 5.82 -15.22
CA ASN A 116 19.50 4.82 -15.40
C ASN A 116 19.37 3.66 -14.41
N PHE A 117 18.87 3.94 -13.20
CA PHE A 117 18.60 2.88 -12.22
C PHE A 117 17.59 1.86 -12.77
N TRP A 118 16.50 2.31 -13.39
CA TRP A 118 15.48 1.41 -13.95
C TRP A 118 16.06 0.53 -15.05
N THR A 119 16.74 1.13 -16.03
CA THR A 119 17.35 0.39 -17.16
C THR A 119 18.30 -0.72 -16.70
N GLN A 120 18.99 -0.52 -15.59
CA GLN A 120 19.93 -1.50 -15.05
C GLN A 120 19.27 -2.58 -14.17
N ASN A 121 18.11 -2.29 -13.56
CA ASN A 121 17.54 -3.11 -12.49
C ASN A 121 16.14 -3.69 -12.79
N GLU A 122 15.48 -3.26 -13.87
CA GLU A 122 14.13 -3.71 -14.26
C GLU A 122 14.01 -5.24 -14.24
N ALA A 123 14.89 -5.95 -14.95
CA ALA A 123 14.86 -7.41 -14.99
C ALA A 123 15.01 -8.07 -13.61
N HIS A 124 15.73 -7.44 -12.67
CA HIS A 124 15.86 -7.94 -11.30
C HIS A 124 14.60 -7.69 -10.48
N ILE A 125 13.96 -6.52 -10.67
CA ILE A 125 12.71 -6.14 -10.03
C ILE A 125 11.58 -7.06 -10.52
N GLU A 126 11.48 -7.30 -11.83
CA GLU A 126 10.50 -8.23 -12.41
C GLU A 126 10.70 -9.66 -11.91
N LYS A 127 11.95 -10.12 -11.83
CA LYS A 127 12.29 -11.44 -11.26
C LYS A 127 11.88 -11.57 -9.79
N SER A 128 11.72 -10.46 -9.08
CA SER A 128 11.20 -10.44 -7.70
C SER A 128 9.67 -10.51 -7.63
N GLY A 129 8.98 -10.54 -8.77
CA GLY A 129 7.52 -10.64 -8.89
C GLY A 129 6.80 -9.29 -8.97
N ILE A 130 7.55 -8.18 -9.06
CA ILE A 130 7.02 -6.82 -9.14
C ILE A 130 7.06 -6.38 -10.61
N ALA A 131 5.87 -6.26 -11.22
CA ALA A 131 5.71 -5.81 -12.60
C ALA A 131 4.79 -4.59 -12.61
N PRO A 132 5.35 -3.36 -12.59
CA PRO A 132 4.56 -2.15 -12.54
C PRO A 132 4.03 -1.75 -13.93
N ALA A 133 2.86 -1.10 -13.96
CA ALA A 133 2.29 -0.50 -15.17
C ALA A 133 2.96 0.83 -15.55
N ALA A 134 3.51 1.54 -14.55
CA ALA A 134 4.26 2.78 -14.71
C ALA A 134 5.35 2.86 -13.64
N HIS A 135 6.40 3.65 -13.87
CA HIS A 135 7.44 3.85 -12.85
C HIS A 135 7.99 5.28 -12.87
N ALA A 136 8.57 5.70 -11.75
CA ALA A 136 9.29 6.96 -11.65
C ALA A 136 10.55 6.80 -10.79
N CYS A 137 11.72 7.14 -11.37
CA CYS A 137 12.98 7.22 -10.65
C CYS A 137 13.18 8.65 -10.12
N ILE A 138 13.26 8.81 -8.80
CA ILE A 138 13.20 10.11 -8.16
C ILE A 138 14.19 10.30 -7.00
N THR A 139 14.39 11.56 -6.64
CA THR A 139 14.90 11.98 -5.34
C THR A 139 13.83 12.73 -4.56
N THR A 140 13.83 12.56 -3.25
CA THR A 140 12.88 13.19 -2.33
C THR A 140 13.51 14.30 -1.48
N ILE A 141 14.81 14.56 -1.68
CA ILE A 141 15.58 15.53 -0.89
C ILE A 141 16.27 16.55 -1.81
N LYS A 142 16.42 17.79 -1.31
CA LYS A 142 17.26 18.81 -1.98
C LYS A 142 18.75 18.69 -1.63
N GLY A 143 19.08 17.89 -0.61
CA GLY A 143 20.45 17.76 -0.09
C GLY A 143 20.94 19.01 0.66
N TYR A 144 22.14 18.94 1.21
CA TYR A 144 22.78 20.08 1.87
C TYR A 144 23.09 21.17 0.84
N ASN A 145 22.80 22.43 1.17
CA ASN A 145 22.94 23.58 0.25
C ASN A 145 22.23 23.38 -1.10
N ASN A 146 21.11 22.64 -1.13
CA ASN A 146 20.29 22.44 -2.33
C ASN A 146 21.02 21.77 -3.52
N VAL A 147 22.08 21.01 -3.26
CA VAL A 147 22.88 20.30 -4.29
C VAL A 147 22.03 19.42 -5.22
N TYR A 148 20.91 18.86 -4.74
CA TYR A 148 20.00 18.01 -5.53
C TYR A 148 18.72 18.74 -5.97
N GLU A 149 18.62 20.07 -5.83
CA GLU A 149 17.38 20.80 -6.12
C GLU A 149 16.88 20.60 -7.55
N LYS A 150 17.78 20.57 -8.54
CA LYS A 150 17.40 20.28 -9.93
C LYS A 150 16.72 18.91 -10.06
N ARG A 151 17.32 17.87 -9.47
CA ARG A 151 16.75 16.51 -9.48
C ARG A 151 15.45 16.42 -8.69
N TYR A 152 15.35 17.16 -7.59
CA TYR A 152 14.12 17.24 -6.81
C TYR A 152 12.97 17.85 -7.62
N LEU A 153 13.22 18.92 -8.39
CA LEU A 153 12.22 19.51 -9.27
C LEU A 153 11.85 18.58 -10.42
N GLU A 154 12.83 17.96 -11.07
CA GLU A 154 12.64 16.95 -12.11
C GLU A 154 11.81 15.75 -11.60
N SER A 155 12.02 15.33 -10.36
CA SER A 155 11.26 14.26 -9.71
C SER A 155 9.76 14.56 -9.64
N ARG A 156 9.38 15.84 -9.45
CA ARG A 156 7.97 16.24 -9.43
C ARG A 156 7.32 16.02 -10.79
N GLU A 157 8.02 16.39 -11.86
CA GLU A 157 7.56 16.21 -13.23
C GLU A 157 7.45 14.72 -13.59
N LYS A 158 8.43 13.90 -13.17
CA LYS A 158 8.38 12.44 -13.35
C LYS A 158 7.18 11.81 -12.64
N VAL A 159 6.90 12.20 -11.39
CA VAL A 159 5.73 11.70 -10.65
C VAL A 159 4.43 12.13 -11.33
N HIS A 160 4.32 13.38 -11.79
CA HIS A 160 3.12 13.84 -12.49
C HIS A 160 2.85 13.01 -13.75
N ARG A 161 3.87 12.79 -14.60
CA ARG A 161 3.71 11.95 -15.80
C ARG A 161 3.30 10.51 -15.47
N MET A 162 3.95 9.91 -14.47
CA MET A 162 3.62 8.55 -14.01
C MET A 162 2.19 8.47 -13.46
N MET A 163 1.70 9.51 -12.78
CA MET A 163 0.30 9.58 -12.31
C MET A 163 -0.67 9.60 -13.49
N ASP A 164 -0.36 10.34 -14.55
CA ASP A 164 -1.20 10.40 -15.75
C ASP A 164 -1.26 9.04 -16.47
N GLU A 165 -0.12 8.34 -16.57
CA GLU A 165 -0.05 6.98 -17.13
C GLU A 165 -0.83 5.98 -16.27
N LEU A 166 -0.67 6.05 -14.94
CA LEU A 166 -1.35 5.15 -13.99
C LEU A 166 -2.87 5.30 -14.05
N LEU A 167 -3.36 6.54 -14.14
CA LEU A 167 -4.77 6.90 -14.11
C LEU A 167 -5.37 7.04 -15.52
N ALA A 168 -4.61 6.69 -16.57
CA ALA A 168 -5.13 6.64 -17.93
C ALA A 168 -6.31 5.65 -18.05
N CYS A 169 -6.29 4.58 -17.24
CA CYS A 169 -7.36 3.59 -17.16
C CYS A 169 -8.38 4.02 -16.09
N GLU A 170 -9.59 4.44 -16.49
CA GLU A 170 -10.61 4.98 -15.58
C GLU A 170 -11.38 3.91 -14.78
N ILE A 171 -10.93 2.66 -14.80
CA ILE A 171 -11.63 1.56 -14.13
C ILE A 171 -11.16 1.47 -12.68
N ALA A 172 -12.00 1.93 -11.76
CA ALA A 172 -11.80 1.71 -10.34
C ALA A 172 -12.16 0.28 -9.93
N CYS A 173 -11.35 -0.33 -9.06
CA CYS A 173 -11.71 -1.57 -8.40
C CYS A 173 -12.76 -1.29 -7.31
N PRO A 174 -13.97 -1.87 -7.38
CA PRO A 174 -14.97 -1.71 -6.34
C PRO A 174 -14.47 -2.33 -5.03
N VAL A 175 -14.77 -1.66 -3.91
CA VAL A 175 -14.33 -2.09 -2.58
C VAL A 175 -15.43 -2.93 -1.93
N ASP A 176 -15.37 -4.26 -2.11
CA ASP A 176 -16.04 -5.20 -1.20
C ASP A 176 -15.32 -5.16 0.14
N ALA A 177 -15.73 -4.24 1.01
CA ALA A 177 -15.04 -3.98 2.27
C ALA A 177 -14.90 -5.22 3.15
N ASP A 178 -15.92 -6.07 3.23
CA ASP A 178 -15.90 -7.24 4.10
C ASP A 178 -14.98 -8.34 3.54
N GLY A 179 -15.08 -8.63 2.24
CA GLY A 179 -14.20 -9.58 1.58
C GLY A 179 -12.74 -9.12 1.58
N LEU A 180 -12.53 -7.82 1.34
CA LEU A 180 -11.23 -7.17 1.41
C LEU A 180 -10.62 -7.28 2.81
N PHE A 181 -11.41 -6.97 3.84
CA PHE A 181 -10.97 -7.05 5.21
C PHE A 181 -10.58 -8.49 5.60
N ALA A 182 -11.38 -9.48 5.21
CA ALA A 182 -11.07 -10.88 5.44
C ALA A 182 -9.74 -11.27 4.80
N ARG A 183 -9.53 -10.96 3.51
CA ARG A 183 -8.27 -11.25 2.79
C ARG A 183 -7.06 -10.62 3.46
N VAL A 184 -7.14 -9.36 3.86
CA VAL A 184 -6.05 -8.67 4.56
C VAL A 184 -5.77 -9.35 5.90
N CYS A 185 -6.80 -9.76 6.65
CA CYS A 185 -6.63 -10.49 7.89
C CYS A 185 -5.92 -11.83 7.69
N HIS A 186 -6.22 -12.57 6.62
CA HIS A 186 -5.51 -13.82 6.27
C HIS A 186 -4.05 -13.54 5.90
N ALA A 187 -3.78 -12.55 5.05
CA ALA A 187 -2.43 -12.16 4.68
C ALA A 187 -1.59 -11.79 5.91
N LEU A 188 -2.16 -10.99 6.82
CA LEU A 188 -1.52 -10.63 8.09
C LEU A 188 -1.23 -11.84 9.00
N ARG A 189 -2.06 -12.90 8.97
CA ARG A 189 -1.80 -14.12 9.77
C ARG A 189 -0.54 -14.83 9.29
N HIS A 190 -0.27 -14.86 7.99
CA HIS A 190 0.95 -15.47 7.45
C HIS A 190 2.24 -14.78 7.90
N HIS A 191 2.15 -13.56 8.43
CA HIS A 191 3.27 -12.82 8.98
C HIS A 191 3.47 -13.01 10.50
N LEU A 192 2.60 -13.76 11.18
CA LEU A 192 2.78 -14.09 12.60
C LEU A 192 4.02 -14.97 12.80
N ALA A 193 4.85 -14.62 13.78
CA ALA A 193 6.07 -15.38 14.10
C ALA A 193 5.73 -16.83 14.49
N PRO A 194 6.18 -17.85 13.73
CA PRO A 194 5.96 -19.24 14.11
C PRO A 194 6.70 -19.55 15.42
N GLY A 195 6.01 -20.20 16.36
CA GLY A 195 6.61 -20.74 17.58
C GLY A 195 6.64 -19.84 18.83
N LYS A 196 6.25 -18.56 18.78
CA LYS A 196 6.27 -17.70 19.99
C LYS A 196 5.03 -17.82 20.89
N VAL A 197 3.85 -18.15 20.33
CA VAL A 197 2.66 -18.77 20.96
C VAL A 197 1.79 -19.25 19.79
N PRO A 198 1.36 -20.52 19.72
CA PRO A 198 0.45 -20.97 18.66
C PRO A 198 -0.82 -20.11 18.62
N TRP A 199 -1.31 -19.76 17.44
CA TRP A 199 -2.61 -19.11 17.31
C TRP A 199 -3.71 -20.10 17.77
N SER A 200 -4.08 -20.08 19.05
CA SER A 200 -5.19 -20.87 19.55
C SER A 200 -6.50 -20.23 19.10
N VAL A 201 -7.23 -20.91 18.23
CA VAL A 201 -8.48 -20.45 17.60
C VAL A 201 -9.43 -19.84 18.63
N GLU A 202 -9.63 -20.51 19.77
CA GLU A 202 -10.63 -20.10 20.77
C GLU A 202 -10.25 -18.83 21.57
N LYS A 203 -9.03 -18.73 22.13
CA LYS A 203 -8.60 -17.51 22.85
C LYS A 203 -8.44 -16.32 21.91
N ASN A 204 -8.08 -16.55 20.65
CA ASN A 204 -7.90 -15.49 19.67
C ASN A 204 -9.22 -15.03 19.06
N ARG A 205 -10.23 -15.92 18.97
CA ARG A 205 -11.60 -15.56 18.59
C ARG A 205 -12.17 -14.49 19.52
N ALA A 206 -12.03 -14.67 20.84
CA ALA A 206 -12.52 -13.69 21.82
C ALA A 206 -11.78 -12.34 21.71
N LYS A 207 -10.46 -12.36 21.52
CA LYS A 207 -9.67 -11.13 21.31
C LYS A 207 -10.03 -10.44 20.01
N MET A 208 -10.20 -11.18 18.93
CA MET A 208 -10.63 -10.66 17.65
C MET A 208 -12.01 -10.02 17.77
N MET A 209 -12.97 -10.69 18.42
CA MET A 209 -14.28 -10.12 18.72
C MET A 209 -14.18 -8.80 19.51
N GLN A 210 -13.27 -8.71 20.49
CA GLN A 210 -13.04 -7.45 21.20
C GLN A 210 -12.48 -6.37 20.28
N VAL A 211 -11.56 -6.71 19.37
CA VAL A 211 -11.04 -5.75 18.38
C VAL A 211 -12.17 -5.27 17.47
N LEU A 212 -12.93 -6.18 16.87
CA LEU A 212 -14.02 -5.85 15.95
C LEU A 212 -15.10 -4.97 16.61
N THR A 213 -15.50 -5.28 17.84
CA THR A 213 -16.56 -4.53 18.54
C THR A 213 -16.06 -3.23 19.17
N LYS A 214 -14.88 -3.22 19.80
CA LYS A 214 -14.40 -2.05 20.55
C LYS A 214 -13.56 -1.11 19.73
N ARG A 215 -12.70 -1.63 18.84
CA ARG A 215 -11.75 -0.81 18.05
C ARG A 215 -12.31 -0.51 16.67
N CYS A 216 -12.87 -1.51 15.99
CA CYS A 216 -13.52 -1.32 14.70
C CYS A 216 -14.96 -0.77 14.82
N LYS A 217 -15.49 -0.69 16.06
CA LYS A 217 -16.81 -0.14 16.39
C LYS A 217 -17.97 -0.82 15.66
N LEU A 218 -17.81 -2.09 15.30
CA LEU A 218 -18.86 -2.87 14.66
C LEU A 218 -19.93 -3.28 15.67
N ARG A 219 -21.19 -3.33 15.23
CA ARG A 219 -22.25 -3.97 16.01
C ARG A 219 -21.91 -5.44 16.22
N LYS A 220 -22.44 -6.02 17.30
CA LYS A 220 -22.11 -7.40 17.67
C LYS A 220 -22.47 -8.39 16.57
N GLU A 221 -23.61 -8.20 15.91
CA GLU A 221 -24.06 -9.07 14.83
C GLU A 221 -23.13 -8.99 13.61
N ASP A 222 -22.79 -7.77 13.19
CA ASP A 222 -21.89 -7.52 12.05
C ASP A 222 -20.47 -8.07 12.35
N ALA A 223 -19.97 -7.88 13.57
CA ALA A 223 -18.69 -8.42 14.01
C ALA A 223 -18.66 -9.96 13.97
N VAL A 224 -19.76 -10.63 14.35
CA VAL A 224 -19.86 -12.10 14.27
C VAL A 224 -19.85 -12.58 12.83
N GLN A 225 -20.58 -11.91 11.93
CA GLN A 225 -20.60 -12.25 10.51
C GLN A 225 -19.22 -12.04 9.87
N LEU A 226 -18.59 -10.91 10.14
CA LEU A 226 -17.26 -10.62 9.62
C LEU A 226 -16.25 -11.63 10.15
N LEU A 227 -16.27 -11.96 11.44
CA LEU A 227 -15.37 -12.95 12.01
C LEU A 227 -15.52 -14.33 11.35
N ARG A 228 -16.75 -14.77 11.04
CA ARG A 228 -16.99 -16.01 10.29
C ARG A 228 -16.31 -15.97 8.92
N ARG A 229 -16.40 -14.85 8.18
CA ARG A 229 -15.71 -14.71 6.89
C ARG A 229 -14.18 -14.79 7.00
N ILE A 230 -13.60 -14.28 8.10
CA ILE A 230 -12.16 -14.42 8.37
C ILE A 230 -11.79 -15.85 8.81
N GLU A 231 -12.76 -16.71 9.09
CA GLU A 231 -12.53 -18.12 9.47
C GLU A 231 -12.84 -19.08 8.31
N GLU A 232 -13.67 -18.68 7.35
CA GLU A 232 -14.13 -19.50 6.21
C GLU A 232 -13.05 -19.87 5.18
N LYS A 233 -11.80 -19.37 5.31
CA LYS A 233 -10.69 -19.60 4.36
C LYS A 233 -9.40 -20.14 4.98
N ASP A 234 -9.46 -20.72 6.18
CA ASP A 234 -8.37 -21.56 6.70
C ASP A 234 -8.51 -23.01 6.20
#